data_AF-A0A7X5WVT3-F1
#
_entry.id   AF-A0A7X5WVT3-F1
#
_cell.length_a   1.000
_cell.length_b   1.000
_cell.length_c   1.000
_cell.angle_alpha   90.00
_cell.angle_beta   90.00
_cell.angle_gamma   90.00
#
_symmetry.space_group_name_H-M   'P 1'
#
loop_
_entity.id
_entity.type
_entity.pdbx_description
1 polymer ?
#
loop_
_entity_poly.entity_id
_entity_poly.type
_entity_poly.pdbx_seq_one_letter_code
_entity_poly.pdbx_strand_id
1 'polypeptide(L)' 'IRTQTLDWLADYEVRWDLLVMRSHSDHMAAAEMKRVAVNQLREKGFEPVFAMDDDRRIVTMYDEEDIPAIYVHSGY' A
#
# COMPACT_ATOMS: atom_id res chain seq x y z
N ILE A 1 -11.28 8.41 8.09
CA ILE A 1 -11.04 7.19 7.28
C ILE A 1 -10.47 6.02 8.07
N ARG A 2 -9.47 6.16 8.96
CA ARG A 2 -8.86 5.00 9.65
C ARG A 2 -9.86 4.06 10.34
N THR A 3 -10.77 4.60 11.16
CA THR A 3 -11.79 3.78 11.84
C THR A 3 -12.66 3.03 10.84
N GLN A 4 -13.16 3.72 9.81
CA GLN A 4 -13.97 3.11 8.75
C GLN A 4 -13.21 2.00 7.99
N THR A 5 -11.90 2.18 7.75
CA THR A 5 -11.07 1.14 7.13
C THR A 5 -10.92 -0.07 8.04
N LEU A 6 -10.71 0.13 9.34
CA LEU A 6 -10.60 -0.96 10.32
C LEU A 6 -11.92 -1.72 10.47
N ASP A 7 -13.04 -1.01 10.57
CA ASP A 7 -14.37 -1.59 10.65
C ASP A 7 -14.65 -2.47 9.41
N TRP A 8 -14.36 -1.96 8.22
CA TRP A 8 -14.52 -2.73 6.97
C TRP A 8 -13.62 -3.97 6.94
N LEU A 9 -12.35 -3.87 7.32
CA LEU A 9 -11.46 -5.04 7.35
C LEU A 9 -11.97 -6.12 8.33
N ALA A 10 -12.56 -5.71 9.45
CA ALA A 10 -13.14 -6.61 10.44
C ALA A 10 -14.44 -7.27 9.95
N ASP A 11 -15.37 -6.48 9.39
CA ASP A 11 -16.66 -6.96 8.90
C ASP A 11 -16.53 -8.01 7.78
N TYR A 12 -15.47 -7.89 6.96
CA TYR A 12 -15.18 -8.81 5.85
C TYR A 12 -14.13 -9.87 6.20
N GLU A 13 -13.72 -9.96 7.47
CA GLU A 13 -12.75 -10.95 7.97
C GLU A 13 -11.44 -10.97 7.17
N VAL A 14 -11.01 -9.80 6.66
CA VAL A 14 -9.76 -9.68 5.90
C VAL A 14 -8.60 -9.77 6.88
N ARG A 15 -7.77 -10.80 6.74
CA ARG A 15 -6.55 -10.94 7.54
C ARG A 15 -5.49 -9.92 7.10
N TRP A 16 -4.95 -9.18 8.06
CA TRP A 16 -3.82 -8.27 7.88
C TRP A 16 -2.93 -8.25 9.13
N ASP A 17 -1.61 -8.06 8.94
CA ASP A 17 -0.63 -8.00 10.04
C ASP A 17 -0.14 -6.57 10.31
N LEU A 18 -0.18 -5.69 9.29
CA LEU A 18 0.18 -4.27 9.41
C LEU A 18 -0.71 -3.41 8.51
N LEU A 19 -1.19 -2.28 9.05
CA LEU A 19 -1.96 -1.27 8.32
C LEU A 19 -1.17 0.05 8.26
N VAL A 20 -0.64 0.39 7.09
CA VAL A 20 0.02 1.67 6.83
C VAL A 20 -0.95 2.61 6.13
N MET A 21 -1.24 3.76 6.73
CA MET A 21 -2.16 4.75 6.18
C MET A 21 -1.52 6.13 6.10
N ARG A 22 -2.01 6.94 5.16
CA ARG A 22 -1.62 8.34 5.02
C ARG A 22 -1.93 9.12 6.30
N SER A 23 -0.97 9.91 6.75
CA SER A 23 -1.20 10.86 7.84
C SER A 23 -2.00 12.07 7.34
N HIS A 24 -2.74 12.75 8.22
CA HIS A 24 -3.58 13.89 7.79
C HIS A 24 -2.75 15.08 7.28
N SER A 25 -1.48 15.17 7.65
CA SER A 25 -0.55 16.23 7.23
C SER A 25 0.30 15.86 6.01
N ASP A 26 0.11 14.67 5.44
CA ASP A 26 0.87 14.20 4.29
C ASP A 26 0.20 14.60 2.97
N HIS A 27 0.89 15.48 2.24
CA HIS A 27 0.50 16.00 0.93
C HIS A 27 1.31 15.41 -0.25
N MET A 28 2.13 14.38 -0.02
CA MET A 28 2.92 13.72 -1.06
C MET A 28 2.03 13.04 -2.10
N ALA A 29 2.56 12.74 -3.28
CA ALA A 29 1.87 11.87 -4.22
C ALA A 29 1.66 10.47 -3.60
N ALA A 30 0.59 9.77 -3.99
CA ALA A 30 0.28 8.45 -3.43
C ALA A 30 1.41 7.43 -3.66
N ALA A 31 2.01 7.43 -4.85
CA ALA A 31 3.16 6.58 -5.18
C ALA A 31 4.39 6.89 -4.31
N GLU A 32 4.70 8.18 -4.08
CA GLU A 32 5.83 8.60 -3.24
C GLU A 32 5.64 8.19 -1.78
N MET A 33 4.45 8.40 -1.22
CA MET A 33 4.12 7.95 0.13
C MET A 33 4.26 6.42 0.27
N LYS A 34 3.84 5.65 -0.73
CA LYS A 34 4.00 4.19 -0.73
C LYS A 34 5.45 3.75 -0.89
N ARG A 35 6.26 4.46 -1.68
CA ARG A 35 7.72 4.23 -1.74
C ARG A 35 8.38 4.42 -0.38
N VAL A 36 8.00 5.48 0.35
CA VAL A 36 8.46 5.68 1.73
C VAL A 36 8.07 4.50 2.63
N ALA A 37 6.84 3.99 2.53
CA ALA A 37 6.40 2.82 3.28
C ALA A 37 7.19 1.54 2.93
N VAL A 38 7.49 1.29 1.65
CA VAL A 38 8.35 0.18 1.20
C VAL A 38 9.73 0.28 1.82
N ASN A 39 10.34 1.46 1.79
CA ASN A 39 11.66 1.69 2.38
C ASN A 39 11.65 1.47 3.90
N GLN A 40 10.61 1.92 4.60
CA GLN A 40 10.44 1.66 6.03
C GLN A 40 10.30 0.16 6.34
N LEU A 41 9.63 -0.62 5.49
CA LEU A 41 9.54 -2.07 5.65
C LEU A 41 10.91 -2.74 5.50
N ARG A 42 11.66 -2.37 4.44
CA ARG A 42 13.02 -2.85 4.20
C ARG A 42 13.98 -2.50 5.34
N GLU A 43 13.90 -1.28 5.86
CA GLU A 43 14.67 -0.84 7.04
C GLU A 43 14.38 -1.67 8.29
N LYS A 44 13.18 -2.26 8.39
CA LYS A 44 12.78 -3.18 9.48
C LYS A 44 13.08 -4.65 9.17
N GLY A 45 13.71 -4.96 8.04
CA GLY A 45 14.09 -6.31 7.63
C GLY A 45 12.98 -7.10 6.94
N PHE A 46 11.88 -6.45 6.55
CA PHE A 46 10.86 -7.08 5.71
C PHE A 46 11.19 -6.84 4.24
N GLU A 47 11.20 -7.90 3.44
CA GLU A 47 11.32 -7.79 1.98
C GLU A 47 9.95 -7.99 1.33
N PRO A 48 9.35 -6.94 0.74
CA PRO A 48 8.12 -7.09 -0.03
C PRO A 48 8.41 -7.91 -1.29
N VAL A 49 7.78 -9.09 -1.41
CA VAL A 49 7.97 -9.98 -2.57
C VAL A 49 6.90 -9.81 -3.65
N PHE A 50 5.81 -9.10 -3.33
CA PHE A 50 4.67 -8.95 -4.22
C PHE A 50 3.75 -7.79 -3.78
N ALA A 51 3.14 -7.09 -4.73
CA ALA A 51 2.16 -6.04 -4.48
C ALA A 51 0.94 -6.12 -5.41
N MET A 52 -0.20 -5.60 -4.95
CA MET A 52 -1.41 -5.41 -5.74
C MET A 52 -1.88 -3.96 -5.57
N ASP A 53 -2.24 -3.29 -6.68
CA ASP A 53 -2.75 -1.93 -6.64
C ASP A 53 -3.70 -1.64 -7.81
N ASP A 54 -4.63 -0.70 -7.63
CA ASP A 54 -5.57 -0.25 -8.65
C ASP A 54 -5.15 1.05 -9.35
N ASP A 55 -4.06 1.69 -8.90
CA ASP A 55 -3.44 2.83 -9.57
C ASP A 55 -2.21 2.38 -10.36
N ARG A 56 -2.23 2.58 -11.68
CA ARG A 56 -1.11 2.24 -12.57
C ARG A 56 0.19 2.94 -12.18
N ARG A 57 0.12 4.15 -11.62
CA ARG A 57 1.32 4.90 -11.18
C ARG A 57 1.97 4.23 -9.98
N ILE A 58 1.16 3.63 -9.10
CA ILE A 58 1.67 2.87 -7.95
C ILE A 58 2.24 1.53 -8.42
N VAL A 59 1.59 0.85 -9.36
CA VAL A 59 2.13 -0.39 -9.97
C VAL A 59 3.50 -0.12 -10.62
N THR A 60 3.62 0.95 -11.42
CA THR A 60 4.92 1.36 -11.99
C THR A 60 5.94 1.68 -10.90
N MET A 61 5.55 2.33 -9.81
CA MET A 61 6.44 2.60 -8.68
C MET A 61 6.96 1.33 -8.03
N TYR A 62 6.13 0.28 -7.87
CA TYR A 62 6.59 -1.01 -7.34
C TYR A 62 7.58 -1.70 -8.28
N ASP A 63 7.37 -1.63 -9.59
CA ASP A 63 8.30 -2.15 -10.60
C ASP A 63 9.67 -1.44 -10.51
N GLU A 64 9.67 -0.11 -10.35
CA GLU A 64 10.88 0.69 -10.10
C GLU A 64 11.60 0.33 -8.78
N GLU A 65 10.90 -0.29 -7.83
CA GLU A 65 11.43 -0.78 -6.54
C GLU A 65 11.82 -2.26 -6.58
N ASP A 66 11.84 -2.89 -7.77
CA ASP A 66 12.08 -4.33 -7.99
C ASP A 66 11.05 -5.24 -7.28
N ILE A 67 9.82 -4.77 -7.08
CA ILE A 67 8.72 -5.51 -6.46
C ILE A 67 7.74 -5.95 -7.54
N PRO A 68 7.57 -7.26 -7.80
CA PRO A 68 6.54 -7.75 -8.71
C PRO A 68 5.16 -7.25 -8.30
N ALA A 69 4.46 -6.57 -9.21
CA ALA A 69 3.16 -5.97 -8.92
C ALA A 69 2.12 -6.30 -10.00
N ILE A 70 0.87 -6.48 -9.58
CA ILE A 70 -0.26 -6.59 -10.49
C ILE A 70 -1.19 -5.40 -10.35
N TYR A 71 -1.69 -4.96 -11.49
CA TYR A 71 -2.81 -4.03 -11.57
C TYR A 71 -4.13 -4.79 -11.34
N VAL A 72 -4.92 -4.34 -10.38
CA VAL A 72 -6.28 -4.85 -10.12
C VAL A 72 -7.28 -3.73 -10.37
N HIS A 73 -8.14 -3.88 -11.38
CA HIS A 73 -9.09 -2.83 -11.71
C HIS A 73 -10.14 -2.68 -10.59
N SER A 74 -10.27 -1.49 -10.01
CA SER A 74 -11.18 -1.20 -8.90
C SER A 74 -12.65 -1.07 -9.30
N GLY A 75 -12.95 -0.95 -10.60
CA GLY A 75 -14.31 -0.88 -11.12
C GLY A 75 -15.03 0.45 -10.89
N TYR A 76 -14.31 1.46 -10.40
CA TYR A 76 -14.73 2.86 -10.32
C TYR A 76 -14.42 3.64 -11.60
#